data_AF-A0A1Z4VRT7-F1
#
_entry.id   AF-A0A1Z4VRT7-F1
#
_cell.length_a   1.000
_cell.length_b   1.000
_cell.length_c   1.000
_cell.angle_alpha   90.00
_cell.angle_beta   90.00
_cell.angle_gamma   90.00
#
_symmetry.space_group_name_H-M   'P 1'
#
loop_
_entity.id
_entity.type
_entity.pdbx_description
1 polymer ?
#
loop_
_entity_poly.entity_id
_entity_poly.type
_entity_poly.pdbx_seq_one_letter_code
_entity_poly.pdbx_strand_id
1 'polypeptide(L)'
;MMPKQIRREGGSVNYLLLFVIILMAVVIGNLASDWIELKWVEHQTAQAISAFNDEINDAAQEQRQRNLRLQHQTQEERKRSPTGVKLERVCTDWMRADEEYDSYTTQTGREKHCTNYRKFIQSGIIPRSK
;
A
#
# COMPACT_ATOMS: atom_id res chain seq x y z
N MET A 1 -40.60 59.34 69.38
CA MET A 1 -40.02 59.03 68.05
C MET A 1 -38.72 58.26 68.26
N MET A 2 -38.72 56.96 67.98
CA MET A 2 -37.51 56.12 68.04
C MET A 2 -37.09 55.74 66.62
N PRO A 3 -35.78 55.79 66.29
CA PRO A 3 -35.31 55.39 64.97
C PRO A 3 -35.31 53.87 64.82
N LYS A 4 -35.91 53.42 63.71
CA LYS A 4 -36.01 52.02 63.29
C LYS A 4 -34.65 51.60 62.71
N GLN A 5 -33.93 50.73 63.39
CA GLN A 5 -32.67 50.18 62.86
C GLN A 5 -32.95 49.18 61.74
N ILE A 6 -32.51 49.50 60.53
CA ILE A 6 -32.52 48.59 59.38
C ILE A 6 -31.37 47.60 59.58
N ARG A 7 -31.69 46.35 59.95
CA ARG A 7 -30.75 45.23 59.90
C ARG A 7 -30.39 45.00 58.44
N ARG A 8 -29.17 45.37 58.04
CA ARG A 8 -28.54 44.83 56.84
C ARG A 8 -28.14 43.40 57.16
N GLU A 9 -28.88 42.42 56.64
CA GLU A 9 -28.38 41.06 56.49
C GLU A 9 -27.25 41.10 55.46
N GLY A 10 -26.04 41.40 55.93
CA GLY A 10 -24.83 41.19 55.16
C GLY A 10 -24.61 39.70 55.04
N GLY A 11 -25.24 39.07 54.05
CA GLY A 11 -24.89 37.72 53.65
C GLY A 11 -23.40 37.71 53.36
N SER A 12 -22.63 37.07 54.23
CA SER A 12 -21.19 36.92 54.06
C SER A 12 -20.97 36.17 52.76
N VAL A 13 -20.65 36.90 51.69
CA VAL A 13 -20.19 36.30 50.46
C VAL A 13 -19.01 35.42 50.86
N ASN A 14 -19.17 34.10 50.77
CA ASN A 14 -18.13 33.16 51.15
C ASN A 14 -17.02 33.27 50.11
N TYR A 15 -16.08 34.20 50.32
CA TYR A 15 -14.96 34.46 49.42
C TYR A 15 -14.16 33.19 49.10
N LEU A 16 -14.13 32.23 50.04
CA LEU A 16 -13.57 30.90 49.83
C LEU A 16 -14.33 30.07 48.79
N LEU A 17 -15.67 30.09 48.81
CA LEU A 17 -16.51 29.42 47.80
C LEU A 17 -16.30 30.05 46.41
N LEU A 18 -16.27 31.38 46.36
CA LEU A 18 -16.03 32.12 45.12
C LEU A 18 -14.65 31.79 44.53
N PHE A 19 -13.63 31.71 45.37
CA PHE A 19 -12.29 31.30 44.98
C PHE A 19 -12.24 29.87 44.42
N VAL A 20 -12.93 28.91 45.05
CA VAL A 20 -13.02 27.52 44.56
C VAL A 20 -13.72 27.45 43.21
N ILE A 21 -14.81 28.20 43.01
CA ILE A 21 -15.53 28.26 41.73
C ILE A 21 -14.64 28.81 40.62
N ILE A 22 -13.89 29.88 40.90
CA ILE A 22 -12.96 30.48 39.93
C ILE A 22 -11.85 29.48 39.57
N LEU A 23 -11.26 28.80 40.57
CA LEU A 23 -10.24 27.77 40.31
C LEU A 23 -10.79 26.62 39.46
N MET A 24 -11.99 26.13 39.76
CA MET A 24 -12.63 25.09 38.94
C MET A 24 -12.91 25.56 37.52
N ALA A 25 -13.35 26.81 37.33
CA ALA A 25 -13.56 27.38 36.00
C ALA A 25 -12.27 27.46 35.18
N VAL A 26 -11.14 27.83 35.80
CA VAL A 26 -9.83 27.87 35.14
C VAL A 26 -9.35 26.46 34.77
N VAL A 27 -9.49 25.49 35.67
CA VAL A 27 -9.09 24.09 35.39
C VAL A 27 -9.92 23.49 34.26
N ILE A 28 -11.24 23.68 34.27
CA ILE A 28 -12.13 23.21 33.21
C ILE A 28 -11.83 23.92 31.88
N GLY A 29 -11.57 25.22 31.92
CA GLY A 29 -11.21 26.00 30.72
C GLY A 29 -9.94 25.51 30.05
N ASN A 30 -8.89 25.23 30.83
CA ASN A 30 -7.65 24.66 30.31
C ASN A 30 -7.87 23.26 29.71
N LEU A 31 -8.60 22.39 30.42
CA LEU A 31 -8.84 21.02 29.95
C LEU A 31 -9.69 20.96 28.67
N ALA A 32 -10.64 21.90 28.52
CA ALA A 32 -11.44 22.03 27.30
C ALA A 32 -10.62 22.54 26.11
N SER A 33 -9.66 23.44 26.35
CA SER A 33 -8.77 23.94 25.29
C SER A 33 -7.90 22.82 24.72
N ASP A 34 -7.29 22.02 25.59
CA ASP A 34 -6.46 20.87 25.19
C ASP A 34 -7.25 19.83 24.38
N TRP A 35 -8.53 19.61 24.73
CA TRP A 35 -9.40 18.65 24.03
C TRP A 35 -9.78 19.11 22.61
N ILE A 36 -10.02 20.41 22.43
CA ILE A 36 -10.37 20.99 21.12
C ILE A 36 -9.15 20.95 20.19
N GLU A 37 -7.95 21.27 20.69
CA GLU A 37 -6.71 21.21 19.91
C GLU A 37 -6.40 19.78 19.44
N LEU A 38 -6.54 18.79 20.34
CA LEU A 38 -6.34 17.37 20.00
C LEU A 38 -7.28 16.90 18.88
N LYS A 39 -8.56 17.27 18.94
CA LYS A 39 -9.55 16.87 17.92
C LYS A 39 -9.29 17.51 16.56
N TRP A 40 -8.83 18.75 16.54
CA TRP A 40 -8.50 19.44 15.29
C TRP A 40 -7.24 18.86 14.63
N VAL A 41 -6.22 18.56 15.43
CA VAL A 41 -4.98 17.91 14.97
C VAL A 41 -5.26 16.48 14.47
N GLU A 42 -6.12 15.71 15.14
CA GLU A 42 -6.53 14.37 14.71
C GLU A 42 -7.16 14.41 13.30
N HIS A 43 -8.04 15.38 13.04
CA HIS A 43 -8.67 15.49 11.72
C HIS A 43 -7.69 15.87 10.61
N GLN A 44 -6.76 16.79 10.86
CA GLN A 44 -5.76 17.18 9.86
C GLN A 44 -4.75 16.08 9.59
N THR A 45 -4.30 15.40 10.64
CA THR A 45 -3.38 14.26 10.51
C THR A 45 -4.03 13.11 9.77
N ALA A 46 -5.31 12.80 10.02
CA ALA A 46 -6.04 11.77 9.29
C ALA A 46 -6.13 12.07 7.78
N GLN A 47 -6.41 13.32 7.40
CA GLN A 47 -6.44 13.73 5.98
C GLN A 47 -5.06 13.69 5.31
N ALA A 48 -4.02 14.13 6.01
CA ALA A 48 -2.65 14.05 5.51
C ALA A 48 -2.20 12.60 5.31
N ILE A 49 -2.55 11.70 6.24
CA ILE A 49 -2.24 10.27 6.16
C ILE A 49 -3.01 9.61 5.01
N SER A 50 -4.30 9.94 4.80
CA SER A 50 -5.06 9.36 3.69
C SER A 50 -4.50 9.79 2.32
N ALA A 51 -4.21 11.09 2.14
CA ALA A 51 -3.63 11.58 0.90
C ALA A 51 -2.25 10.96 0.62
N PHE A 52 -1.44 10.77 1.65
CA PHE A 52 -0.14 10.11 1.53
C PHE A 52 -0.26 8.62 1.16
N ASN A 53 -1.22 7.90 1.75
CA ASN A 53 -1.47 6.51 1.41
C ASN A 53 -1.94 6.35 -0.05
N ASP A 54 -2.80 7.25 -0.52
CA ASP A 54 -3.26 7.25 -1.91
C ASP A 54 -2.11 7.47 -2.88
N GLU A 55 -1.22 8.43 -2.62
CA GLU A 55 -0.03 8.69 -3.45
C GLU A 55 0.93 7.48 -3.49
N ILE A 56 1.15 6.82 -2.34
CA ILE A 56 1.95 5.58 -2.29
C ILE A 56 1.32 4.47 -3.12
N ASN A 57 0.00 4.30 -3.01
CA ASN A 57 -0.71 3.25 -3.74
C ASN A 57 -0.65 3.49 -5.25
N ASP A 58 -0.84 4.73 -5.69
CA ASP A 58 -0.75 5.13 -7.09
C ASP A 58 0.67 4.93 -7.63
N ALA A 59 1.70 5.38 -6.90
CA ALA A 59 3.09 5.16 -7.27
C ALA A 59 3.46 3.68 -7.33
N ALA A 60 2.98 2.88 -6.37
CA ALA A 60 3.19 1.43 -6.35
C ALA A 60 2.50 0.74 -7.53
N GLN A 61 1.28 1.17 -7.89
CA GLN A 61 0.56 0.66 -9.05
C GLN A 61 1.25 1.02 -10.36
N GLU A 62 1.69 2.27 -10.51
CA GLU A 62 2.43 2.71 -11.69
C GLU A 62 3.73 1.92 -11.85
N GLN A 63 4.48 1.72 -10.76
CA GLN A 63 5.71 0.95 -10.77
C GLN A 63 5.48 -0.51 -11.16
N ARG A 64 4.40 -1.13 -10.69
CA ARG A 64 4.00 -2.48 -11.12
C ARG A 64 3.72 -2.52 -12.62
N GLN A 65 2.97 -1.55 -13.15
CA GLN A 65 2.67 -1.49 -14.58
C GLN A 65 3.95 -1.30 -15.42
N ARG A 66 4.87 -0.44 -14.98
CA ARG A 66 6.17 -0.24 -15.65
C ARG A 66 6.97 -1.54 -15.69
N ASN A 67 7.06 -2.25 -14.55
CA ASN A 67 7.77 -3.53 -14.47
C ASN A 67 7.17 -4.60 -15.39
N LEU A 68 5.84 -4.69 -15.47
CA LEU A 68 5.16 -5.61 -16.38
C LEU A 68 5.45 -5.27 -17.84
N ARG A 69 5.40 -3.98 -18.21
CA ARG A 69 5.72 -3.53 -19.58
C ARG A 69 7.16 -3.88 -19.96
N LEU A 70 8.11 -3.61 -19.07
CA LEU A 70 9.51 -3.96 -19.28
C LEU A 70 9.68 -5.48 -19.42
N GLN A 71 9.02 -6.26 -18.57
CA GLN A 71 9.08 -7.72 -18.65
C GLN A 71 8.55 -8.24 -20.00
N HIS A 72 7.43 -7.70 -20.48
CA HIS A 72 6.88 -8.06 -21.80
C HIS A 72 7.83 -7.67 -22.94
N GLN A 73 8.41 -6.48 -22.90
CA GLN A 73 9.40 -6.04 -23.90
C GLN A 73 10.61 -6.97 -23.92
N THR A 74 11.17 -7.31 -22.75
CA THR A 74 12.31 -8.23 -22.67
C THR A 74 11.95 -9.63 -23.17
N GLN A 75 10.72 -10.11 -22.93
CA GLN A 75 10.27 -11.40 -23.47
C GLN A 75 10.20 -11.36 -25.00
N GLU A 76 9.65 -10.30 -25.58
CA GLU A 76 9.58 -10.11 -27.04
C GLU A 76 10.97 -10.00 -27.69
N GLU A 77 11.90 -9.27 -27.06
CA GLU A 77 13.29 -9.21 -27.50
C GLU A 77 13.95 -10.59 -27.48
N ARG A 78 13.72 -11.38 -26.42
CA ARG A 78 14.24 -12.75 -26.32
C ARG A 78 13.66 -13.66 -27.39
N LYS A 79 12.36 -13.56 -27.70
CA LYS A 79 11.74 -14.33 -28.80
C LYS A 79 12.43 -14.05 -30.13
N ARG A 80 12.73 -12.77 -30.41
CA ARG A 80 13.38 -12.33 -31.66
C ARG A 80 14.89 -12.57 -31.69
N SER A 81 15.52 -12.87 -30.56
CA SER A 81 16.94 -13.17 -30.51
C SER A 81 17.29 -14.44 -31.32
N PRO A 82 18.51 -14.56 -31.88
CA PRO A 82 18.93 -15.76 -32.61
C PRO A 82 18.78 -17.06 -31.79
N THR A 83 19.02 -16.98 -30.48
CA THR A 83 18.84 -18.10 -29.55
C THR A 83 17.37 -18.46 -29.38
N GLY A 84 16.49 -17.46 -29.24
CA GLY A 84 15.05 -17.66 -29.15
C GLY A 84 14.48 -18.36 -30.37
N VAL A 85 14.82 -17.84 -31.56
CA VAL A 85 14.40 -18.43 -32.85
C VAL A 85 14.90 -19.87 -33.00
N LYS A 86 16.15 -20.14 -32.61
CA LYS A 86 16.70 -21.51 -32.65
C LYS A 86 15.94 -22.46 -31.73
N LEU A 87 15.67 -22.05 -30.49
CA LEU A 87 14.96 -22.87 -29.51
C LEU A 87 13.49 -23.08 -29.90
N GLU A 88 12.84 -22.05 -30.46
CA GLU A 88 11.49 -22.12 -31.00
C GLU A 88 11.41 -23.16 -32.11
N ARG A 89 12.31 -23.08 -33.10
CA ARG A 89 12.37 -24.05 -34.20
C ARG A 89 12.48 -25.49 -33.71
N VAL A 90 13.38 -25.74 -32.75
CA VAL A 90 13.56 -27.08 -32.18
C VAL A 90 12.31 -27.55 -31.46
N CYS A 91 11.63 -26.69 -30.68
CA CYS A 91 10.35 -27.03 -30.06
C CYS A 91 9.29 -27.40 -31.12
N THR A 92 9.16 -26.59 -32.18
CA THR A 92 8.20 -26.85 -33.27
C THR A 92 8.50 -28.15 -34.01
N ASP A 93 9.78 -28.45 -34.27
CA ASP A 93 10.17 -29.71 -34.92
C ASP A 93 9.82 -30.93 -34.05
N TRP A 94 10.02 -30.84 -32.73
CA TRP A 94 9.60 -31.90 -31.81
C TRP A 94 8.09 -32.00 -31.63
N MET A 95 7.35 -30.88 -31.69
CA MET A 95 5.89 -30.91 -31.71
C MET A 95 5.38 -31.66 -32.94
N ARG A 96 5.92 -31.37 -34.13
CA ARG A 96 5.54 -32.05 -35.37
C ARG A 96 5.88 -33.55 -35.30
N ALA A 97 7.07 -33.90 -34.82
CA ALA A 97 7.46 -35.30 -34.66
C ALA A 97 6.52 -36.03 -33.69
N ASP A 98 6.07 -35.37 -32.63
CA ASP A 98 5.12 -35.95 -31.69
C ASP A 98 3.74 -36.18 -32.30
N GLU A 99 3.26 -35.24 -33.11
CA GLU A 99 2.02 -35.39 -33.87
C GLU A 99 2.09 -36.53 -34.91
N GLU A 100 3.26 -36.76 -35.51
CA GLU A 100 3.47 -37.79 -36.54
C GLU A 100 3.64 -39.20 -35.95
N TYR A 101 4.41 -39.34 -34.87
CA TYR A 101 4.82 -40.64 -34.34
C TYR A 101 4.12 -41.06 -33.05
N ASP A 102 3.56 -40.12 -32.28
CA ASP A 102 2.93 -40.33 -30.96
C ASP A 102 3.63 -41.36 -30.06
N SER A 103 4.95 -41.19 -29.92
CA SER A 103 5.79 -42.11 -29.15
C SER A 103 6.24 -41.48 -27.84
N TYR A 104 6.54 -42.31 -26.83
CA TYR A 104 7.09 -41.82 -25.56
C TYR A 104 8.33 -40.91 -25.75
N THR A 105 9.19 -41.26 -26.72
CA THR A 105 10.41 -40.49 -27.03
C THR A 105 10.08 -39.12 -27.60
N THR A 106 9.10 -39.02 -28.52
CA THR A 106 8.67 -37.74 -29.10
C THR A 106 7.96 -36.86 -28.08
N GLN A 107 7.13 -37.46 -27.22
CA GLN A 107 6.44 -36.73 -26.15
C GLN A 107 7.46 -36.13 -25.15
N THR A 108 8.44 -36.94 -24.74
CA THR A 108 9.51 -36.51 -23.82
C THR A 108 10.41 -35.45 -24.46
N GLY A 109 10.76 -35.64 -25.74
CA GLY A 109 11.56 -34.67 -26.51
C GLY A 109 10.85 -33.32 -26.64
N ARG A 110 9.57 -33.34 -27.04
CA ARG A 110 8.68 -32.17 -27.10
C ARG A 110 8.66 -31.44 -25.77
N GLU A 111 8.38 -32.14 -24.67
CA GLU A 111 8.32 -31.53 -23.35
C GLU A 111 9.66 -30.87 -22.96
N LYS A 112 10.78 -31.58 -23.14
CA LYS A 112 12.12 -31.08 -22.82
C LYS A 112 12.44 -29.81 -23.62
N HIS A 113 12.26 -29.84 -24.93
CA HIS A 113 12.67 -28.74 -25.81
C HIS A 113 11.74 -27.53 -25.71
N CYS A 114 10.43 -27.74 -25.63
CA CYS A 114 9.48 -26.65 -25.44
C CYS A 114 9.57 -26.02 -24.05
N THR A 115 9.89 -26.80 -23.01
CA THR A 115 10.20 -26.26 -21.67
C THR A 115 11.47 -25.40 -21.70
N ASN A 116 12.49 -25.83 -22.43
CA ASN A 116 13.72 -25.06 -22.59
C ASN A 116 13.48 -23.71 -23.28
N TYR A 117 12.69 -23.70 -24.36
CA TYR A 117 12.27 -22.47 -25.01
C TYR A 117 11.51 -21.54 -24.05
N ARG A 118 10.50 -22.07 -23.34
CA ARG A 118 9.70 -21.29 -22.38
C ARG A 118 10.55 -20.69 -21.26
N LYS A 119 11.47 -21.50 -20.68
CA LYS A 119 12.41 -21.05 -19.65
C LYS A 119 13.31 -19.94 -20.16
N PHE A 120 13.81 -20.04 -21.38
CA PHE A 120 14.62 -18.99 -22.00
C PHE A 120 13.82 -17.70 -22.17
N ILE A 121 12.59 -17.75 -22.68
CA ILE A 121 11.75 -16.54 -22.82
C ILE A 121 11.47 -15.89 -21.46
N GLN A 122 11.13 -16.69 -20.44
CA GLN A 122 10.79 -16.19 -19.10
C GLN A 122 12.00 -15.63 -18.34
N SER A 123 13.12 -16.36 -18.33
CA SER A 123 14.26 -16.07 -17.46
C SER A 123 15.50 -15.52 -18.17
N GLY A 124 15.61 -15.71 -19.49
CA GLY A 124 16.82 -15.42 -20.26
C GLY A 124 17.94 -16.47 -20.10
N ILE A 125 17.74 -17.51 -19.29
CA ILE A 125 18.74 -18.55 -19.04
C ILE A 125 18.71 -19.57 -20.18
N ILE A 126 19.87 -19.84 -20.78
CA ILE A 126 20.03 -20.91 -21.78
C ILE A 126 20.23 -22.24 -21.03
N PRO A 127 19.29 -23.19 -21.13
CA PRO A 127 19.45 -24.49 -20.48
C PRO A 127 20.58 -25.27 -21.16
N ARG A 128 21.55 -25.71 -20.35
CA ARG A 128 22.64 -26.58 -20.84
C ARG A 128 22.06 -27.96 -21.14
N SER A 129 22.27 -28.44 -22.36
CA SER A 129 22.00 -29.84 -22.69
C SER A 129 23.00 -30.71 -21.94
N LYS A 130 22.55 -31.35 -20.86
CA LYS A 130 23.20 -32.55 -20.35
C LYS A 130 22.76 -33.75 -21.17
#